data_AF-A0A9N9RQ01-F1
#
_entry.id   AF-A0A9N9RQ01-F1
#
_cell.length_a   1.000
_cell.length_b   1.000
_cell.length_c   1.000
_cell.angle_alpha   90.00
_cell.angle_beta   90.00
_cell.angle_gamma   90.00
#
_symmetry.space_group_name_H-M   'P 1'
#
loop_
_entity.id
_entity.type
_entity.pdbx_description
1 polymer ?
#
loop_
_entity_poly.entity_id
_entity_poly.type
_entity_poly.pdbx_seq_one_letter_code
_entity_poly.pdbx_strand_id
1 'polypeptide(L)'
;MGKPRGIRTARKLKTHRRDQRWADKDYKKAHLGTRWKANPFAGASHAKGIVLEKVGVEAKQPNSAIRKCVRVQLIKNGKKITAFVPRDGCLNYIEENDEVLVAGFGRKGHAVGDIPGVRFKVVKVANVSLLALYKEKKERPRS
;
A
#
# COMPACT_ATOMS: atom_id res chain seq x y z
N MET A 1 18.39 -0.05 -39.33
CA MET A 1 19.76 -0.50 -38.95
C MET A 1 19.70 -1.26 -37.62
N GLY A 2 20.36 -2.42 -37.53
CA GLY A 2 20.31 -3.30 -36.36
C GLY A 2 21.48 -3.15 -35.38
N LYS A 3 21.58 -4.06 -34.39
CA LYS A 3 22.69 -4.11 -33.44
C LYS A 3 24.01 -4.44 -34.14
N PRO A 4 25.15 -3.85 -33.73
CA PRO A 4 26.46 -4.19 -34.29
C PRO A 4 26.83 -5.65 -33.96
N ARG A 5 27.47 -6.34 -34.91
CA ARG A 5 27.83 -7.78 -34.82
C ARG A 5 29.35 -8.06 -34.84
N GLY A 6 30.18 -7.02 -34.82
CA GLY A 6 31.64 -7.19 -34.89
C GLY A 6 32.26 -7.68 -33.58
N ILE A 7 33.35 -8.45 -33.65
CA ILE A 7 34.05 -9.02 -32.48
C ILE A 7 34.52 -7.97 -31.45
N ARG A 8 34.81 -6.73 -31.87
CA ARG A 8 35.25 -5.60 -31.01
C ARG A 8 34.11 -4.65 -30.59
N THR A 9 32.84 -5.08 -30.68
CA THR A 9 31.67 -4.19 -30.45
C THR A 9 31.04 -4.29 -29.05
N ALA A 10 31.65 -5.06 -28.15
CA ALA A 10 31.13 -5.33 -26.79
C ALA A 10 30.79 -4.07 -25.98
N ARG A 11 31.64 -3.03 -26.02
CA ARG A 11 31.41 -1.76 -25.31
C ARG A 11 30.11 -1.08 -25.77
N LYS A 12 29.88 -1.00 -27.08
CA LYS A 12 28.68 -0.39 -27.67
C LYS A 12 27.42 -1.16 -27.26
N LEU A 13 27.47 -2.49 -27.28
CA LEU A 13 26.36 -3.34 -26.85
C LEU A 13 26.03 -3.18 -25.36
N LYS A 14 27.05 -3.10 -24.49
CA LYS A 14 26.87 -2.89 -23.04
C LYS A 14 26.26 -1.53 -22.72
N THR A 15 26.79 -0.45 -23.29
CA THR A 15 26.27 0.91 -23.08
C THR A 15 24.84 1.01 -23.58
N HIS A 16 24.56 0.54 -24.80
CA HIS A 16 23.21 0.54 -25.35
C HIS A 16 22.22 -0.23 -24.46
N ARG A 17 22.58 -1.42 -23.95
CA ARG A 17 21.71 -2.16 -23.04
C ARG A 17 21.48 -1.40 -21.73
N ARG A 18 22.49 -0.75 -21.17
CA ARG A 18 22.36 0.06 -19.95
C ARG A 18 21.38 1.21 -20.14
N ASP A 19 21.50 1.93 -21.26
CA ASP A 19 20.66 3.08 -21.54
C ASP A 19 19.22 2.66 -21.81
N GLN A 20 19.03 1.60 -22.60
CA GLN A 20 17.70 1.02 -22.87
C GLN A 20 17.04 0.43 -21.62
N ARG A 21 17.82 -0.02 -20.62
CA ARG A 21 17.26 -0.55 -19.38
C ARG A 21 16.48 0.51 -18.60
N TRP A 22 16.78 1.79 -18.78
CA TRP A 22 16.02 2.88 -18.15
C TRP A 22 14.60 3.07 -18.71
N ALA A 23 14.30 2.51 -19.89
CA ALA A 23 12.93 2.45 -20.41
C ALA A 23 12.07 1.40 -19.70
N ASP A 24 12.68 0.41 -19.05
CA ASP A 24 11.98 -0.55 -18.21
C ASP A 24 11.49 0.11 -16.91
N LYS A 25 10.17 0.07 -16.70
CA LYS A 25 9.51 0.74 -15.57
C LYS A 25 9.93 0.17 -14.22
N ASP A 26 10.10 -1.15 -14.12
CA ASP A 26 10.48 -1.82 -12.88
C ASP A 26 11.94 -1.53 -12.55
N TYR A 27 12.82 -1.57 -13.56
CA TYR A 27 14.21 -1.16 -13.39
C TYR A 27 14.33 0.29 -12.93
N LYS A 28 13.64 1.22 -13.60
CA LYS A 28 13.63 2.64 -13.23
C LYS A 28 13.13 2.83 -11.80
N LYS A 29 12.02 2.20 -11.41
CA LYS A 29 11.45 2.33 -10.06
C LYS A 29 12.37 1.78 -8.97
N ALA A 30 13.12 0.72 -9.25
CA ALA A 30 14.08 0.14 -8.32
C ALA A 30 15.34 1.00 -8.16
N HIS A 31 15.87 1.54 -9.25
CA HIS A 31 17.18 2.23 -9.25
C HIS A 31 17.10 3.74 -9.03
N LEU A 32 15.92 4.37 -9.21
CA LEU A 32 15.73 5.80 -8.94
C LEU A 32 15.48 6.09 -7.44
N GLY A 33 15.37 5.06 -6.60
CA GLY A 33 15.10 5.21 -5.16
C GLY A 33 13.68 5.69 -4.81
N THR A 34 12.77 5.75 -5.80
CA THR A 34 11.37 6.19 -5.59
C THR A 34 10.65 5.35 -4.55
N ARG A 35 10.99 4.06 -4.43
CA ARG A 35 10.47 3.14 -3.41
C ARG A 35 10.70 3.64 -1.98
N TRP A 36 11.78 4.37 -1.73
CA TRP A 36 12.15 4.84 -0.40
C TRP A 36 11.60 6.24 -0.12
N LYS A 37 11.69 7.15 -1.10
CA LYS A 37 11.28 8.55 -0.95
C LYS A 37 9.75 8.73 -0.96
N ALA A 38 9.09 8.19 -1.98
CA ALA A 38 7.67 8.48 -2.25
C ALA A 38 6.72 7.51 -1.54
N ASN A 39 7.15 6.27 -1.26
CA ASN A 39 6.29 5.29 -0.61
C ASN A 39 6.01 5.69 0.84
N PRO A 40 4.74 5.77 1.29
CA PRO A 40 4.40 6.00 2.69
C PRO A 40 5.02 4.98 3.64
N PHE A 41 5.25 3.74 3.18
CA PHE A 41 5.87 2.69 3.98
C PHE A 41 7.40 2.70 3.94
N ALA A 42 8.06 3.62 3.22
CA ALA A 42 9.51 3.68 3.11
C ALA A 42 10.13 2.29 2.80
N GLY A 43 9.52 1.55 1.88
CA GLY A 43 9.98 0.23 1.45
C GLY A 43 9.63 -0.97 2.33
N ALA A 44 9.09 -0.76 3.54
CA ALA A 44 8.60 -1.81 4.43
C ALA A 44 7.31 -2.48 3.91
N SER A 45 7.04 -3.71 4.37
CA SER A 45 5.84 -4.46 4.01
C SER A 45 4.58 -3.96 4.74
N HIS A 46 4.74 -3.55 5.99
CA HIS A 46 3.70 -3.05 6.88
C HIS A 46 4.16 -1.77 7.58
N ALA A 47 3.19 -1.01 8.09
CA ALA A 47 3.47 0.11 8.98
C ALA A 47 2.38 0.22 10.04
N LYS A 48 2.77 0.60 11.25
CA LYS A 48 1.83 0.98 12.30
C LYS A 48 1.43 2.43 12.16
N GLY A 49 0.21 2.75 12.57
CA GLY A 49 -0.30 4.10 12.58
C GLY A 49 -1.44 4.27 13.58
N ILE A 50 -1.81 5.51 13.80
CA ILE A 50 -2.91 5.92 14.67
C ILE A 50 -4.09 6.34 13.80
N VAL A 51 -5.29 5.90 14.14
CA VAL A 51 -6.51 6.28 13.43
C VAL A 51 -6.87 7.72 13.75
N LEU A 52 -7.12 8.52 12.72
CA LEU A 52 -7.56 9.91 12.86
C LEU A 52 -9.08 10.03 12.77
N GLU A 53 -9.67 9.47 11.72
CA GLU A 53 -11.12 9.56 11.46
C GLU A 53 -11.59 8.35 10.64
N LYS A 54 -12.88 8.02 10.79
CA LYS A 54 -13.57 7.02 9.97
C LYS A 54 -14.08 7.69 8.70
N VAL A 55 -13.81 7.10 7.54
CA VAL A 55 -14.17 7.68 6.24
C VAL A 55 -14.98 6.69 5.41
N GLY A 56 -16.13 7.13 4.91
CA GLY A 56 -16.87 6.44 3.86
C GLY A 56 -16.36 6.86 2.49
N VAL A 57 -15.80 5.94 1.72
CA VAL A 57 -15.36 6.21 0.34
C VAL A 57 -16.38 5.63 -0.62
N GLU A 58 -16.94 6.46 -1.50
CA GLU A 58 -17.87 5.99 -2.53
C GLU A 58 -17.15 5.09 -3.54
N ALA A 59 -17.80 3.99 -3.92
CA ALA A 59 -17.29 3.08 -4.93
C ALA A 59 -17.28 3.74 -6.31
N LYS A 60 -16.34 3.32 -7.15
CA LYS A 60 -16.33 3.70 -8.56
C LYS A 60 -17.51 3.05 -9.27
N GLN A 61 -18.07 3.80 -10.22
CA GLN A 61 -18.98 3.27 -11.25
C GLN A 61 -18.34 2.04 -11.92
N PRO A 62 -19.11 0.97 -12.22
CA PRO A 62 -20.58 0.86 -12.23
C PRO A 62 -21.23 0.47 -10.88
N ASN A 63 -20.45 0.35 -9.81
CA ASN A 63 -20.95 -0.10 -8.52
C ASN A 63 -21.50 1.09 -7.71
N SER A 64 -22.51 0.84 -6.88
CA SER A 64 -22.99 1.78 -5.86
C SER A 64 -22.81 1.18 -4.47
N ALA A 65 -21.85 1.71 -3.71
CA ALA A 65 -21.56 1.29 -2.35
C ALA A 65 -20.70 2.32 -1.62
N ILE A 66 -20.82 2.38 -0.29
CA ILE A 66 -19.90 3.13 0.57
C ILE A 66 -18.89 2.16 1.19
N ARG A 67 -17.64 2.25 0.75
CA ARG A 67 -16.52 1.44 1.24
C ARG A 67 -16.00 2.05 2.54
N LYS A 68 -16.12 1.28 3.62
CA LYS A 68 -15.68 1.70 4.97
C LYS A 68 -14.14 1.73 5.03
N CYS A 69 -13.60 2.91 5.27
CA CYS A 69 -12.17 3.17 5.36
C CYS A 69 -11.86 3.95 6.64
N VAL A 70 -10.57 4.04 6.96
CA VAL A 70 -10.04 4.86 8.05
C VAL A 70 -8.88 5.69 7.55
N ARG A 71 -8.77 6.91 8.05
CA ARG A 71 -7.54 7.70 7.90
C ARG A 71 -6.60 7.36 9.01
N VAL A 72 -5.35 7.09 8.63
CA VAL A 72 -4.31 6.64 9.53
C VAL A 72 -3.11 7.55 9.38
N GLN A 73 -2.59 8.05 10.48
CA GLN A 73 -1.28 8.71 10.53
C GLN A 73 -0.23 7.68 10.92
N LEU A 74 0.75 7.46 10.05
CA LEU A 74 1.84 6.53 10.32
C LEU A 74 2.75 7.06 11.42
N ILE A 75 3.01 6.25 12.45
CA ILE A 75 3.81 6.66 13.62
C ILE A 75 5.24 7.04 13.20
N LYS A 76 5.84 6.25 12.30
CA LYS A 76 7.25 6.40 11.93
C LYS A 76 7.60 7.66 11.13
N ASN A 77 6.64 8.25 10.43
CA ASN A 77 6.92 9.33 9.48
C ASN A 77 5.83 10.40 9.40
N GLY A 78 4.79 10.32 10.23
CA GLY A 78 3.69 11.29 10.27
C GLY A 78 2.84 11.36 9.00
N LYS A 79 3.09 10.51 7.99
CA LYS A 79 2.34 10.55 6.73
C LYS A 79 0.92 10.06 6.96
N LYS A 80 -0.05 10.85 6.50
CA LYS A 80 -1.47 10.50 6.53
C LYS A 80 -1.81 9.63 5.31
N ILE A 81 -2.44 8.49 5.55
CA ILE A 81 -2.88 7.54 4.52
C ILE A 81 -4.34 7.16 4.75
N THR A 82 -5.00 6.70 3.70
CA THR A 82 -6.32 6.05 3.78
C THR A 82 -6.15 4.54 3.67
N ALA A 83 -6.75 3.80 4.59
CA ALA A 83 -6.72 2.35 4.63
C ALA A 83 -8.15 1.79 4.65
N PHE A 84 -8.39 0.77 3.85
CA PHE A 84 -9.66 0.05 3.82
C PHE A 84 -9.79 -0.87 5.03
N VAL A 85 -11.01 -0.93 5.60
CA VAL A 85 -11.35 -1.87 6.65
C VAL A 85 -12.04 -3.08 5.99
N PRO A 86 -11.39 -4.26 5.96
CA PRO A 86 -11.97 -5.41 5.27
C PRO A 86 -13.05 -6.09 6.11
N ARG A 87 -13.96 -6.78 5.42
CA ARG A 87 -15.11 -7.53 5.97
C ARG A 87 -16.20 -6.63 6.56
N ASP A 88 -17.38 -7.21 6.70
CA ASP A 88 -18.54 -6.51 7.21
C ASP A 88 -18.46 -6.28 8.73
N GLY A 89 -19.03 -5.19 9.22
CA GLY A 89 -19.07 -4.81 10.64
C GLY A 89 -17.71 -4.45 11.26
N CYS A 90 -16.58 -4.70 10.59
CA CYS A 90 -15.26 -4.52 11.19
C CYS A 90 -14.88 -3.07 11.53
N LEU A 91 -15.60 -2.08 10.99
CA LEU A 91 -15.44 -0.68 11.37
C LEU A 91 -15.84 -0.42 12.84
N ASN A 92 -16.69 -1.28 13.41
CA ASN A 92 -17.14 -1.16 14.80
C ASN A 92 -16.04 -1.52 15.80
N TYR A 93 -15.06 -2.33 15.39
CA TYR A 93 -13.91 -2.69 16.23
C TYR A 93 -12.81 -1.62 16.27
N ILE A 94 -12.92 -0.57 15.46
CA ILE A 94 -11.91 0.49 15.35
C ILE A 94 -12.50 1.77 15.93
N GLU A 95 -11.77 2.42 16.81
CA GLU A 95 -12.06 3.76 17.30
C GLU A 95 -11.04 4.78 16.81
N GLU A 96 -11.35 6.05 17.03
CA GLU A 96 -10.38 7.12 16.83
C GLU A 96 -9.26 7.00 17.85
N ASN A 97 -8.04 7.39 17.46
CA ASN A 97 -6.81 7.24 18.25
C ASN A 97 -6.35 5.80 18.51
N ASP A 98 -7.04 4.78 18.00
CA ASP A 98 -6.56 3.39 18.07
C ASP A 98 -5.26 3.21 17.28
N GLU A 99 -4.37 2.36 17.81
CA GLU A 99 -3.21 1.87 17.07
C GLU A 99 -3.64 0.76 16.10
N VAL A 100 -3.33 0.94 14.82
CA VAL A 100 -3.62 -0.02 13.74
C VAL A 100 -2.36 -0.45 13.00
N LEU A 101 -2.33 -1.72 12.62
CA LEU A 101 -1.33 -2.25 11.68
C LEU A 101 -1.89 -2.23 10.27
N VAL A 102 -1.19 -1.52 9.38
CA VAL A 102 -1.60 -1.33 7.99
C VAL A 102 -0.67 -2.11 7.05
N ALA A 103 -1.27 -2.73 6.03
CA ALA A 103 -0.57 -3.45 4.96
C ALA A 103 -0.90 -2.86 3.59
N GLY A 104 -0.05 -3.14 2.60
CA GLY A 104 -0.39 -2.91 1.20
C GLY A 104 -1.56 -3.80 0.73
N PHE A 105 -2.32 -3.31 -0.25
CA PHE A 105 -3.49 -4.01 -0.80
C PHE A 105 -3.10 -5.00 -1.94
N GLY A 106 -1.81 -5.21 -2.20
CA GLY A 106 -1.31 -6.26 -3.11
C GLY A 106 -0.97 -5.81 -4.54
N ARG A 107 -1.56 -4.73 -5.07
CA ARG A 107 -1.25 -4.24 -6.44
C ARG A 107 -0.03 -3.33 -6.51
N LYS A 108 1.10 -3.68 -5.87
CA LYS A 108 2.40 -2.95 -5.93
C LYS A 108 2.33 -1.41 -5.74
N GLY A 109 1.39 -0.94 -4.91
CA GLY A 109 1.17 0.49 -4.63
C GLY A 109 0.06 1.16 -5.44
N HIS A 110 -0.70 0.39 -6.23
CA HIS A 110 -1.91 0.85 -6.91
C HIS A 110 -3.15 0.60 -6.05
N ALA A 111 -4.19 1.39 -6.30
CA ALA A 111 -5.50 1.17 -5.70
C ALA A 111 -6.13 -0.13 -6.23
N VAL A 112 -6.99 -0.74 -5.42
CA VAL A 112 -7.55 -2.06 -5.68
C VAL A 112 -9.07 -1.98 -5.80
N GLY A 113 -9.60 -2.72 -6.77
CA GLY A 113 -11.04 -2.82 -7.00
C GLY A 113 -11.69 -1.50 -7.34
N ASP A 114 -12.88 -1.30 -6.81
CA ASP A 114 -13.72 -0.13 -7.00
C ASP A 114 -13.44 0.99 -5.99
N ILE A 115 -12.42 0.86 -5.13
CA ILE A 115 -12.11 1.86 -4.10
C ILE A 115 -11.15 2.90 -4.67
N PRO A 116 -11.58 4.16 -4.92
CA PRO A 116 -10.70 5.20 -5.44
C PRO A 116 -9.65 5.61 -4.40
N GLY A 117 -8.40 5.75 -4.85
CA GLY A 117 -7.31 6.31 -4.03
C GLY A 117 -6.78 5.43 -2.89
N VAL A 118 -7.50 4.39 -2.48
CA VAL A 118 -7.12 3.53 -1.34
C VAL A 118 -6.17 2.42 -1.79
N ARG A 119 -4.94 2.45 -1.25
CA ARG A 119 -3.83 1.53 -1.61
C ARG A 119 -3.46 0.56 -0.49
N PHE A 120 -4.09 0.71 0.67
CA PHE A 120 -3.74 0.04 1.90
C PHE A 120 -4.98 -0.56 2.57
N LYS A 121 -4.76 -1.55 3.44
CA LYS A 121 -5.80 -2.18 4.25
C LYS A 121 -5.36 -2.34 5.70
N VAL A 122 -6.32 -2.34 6.61
CA VAL A 122 -6.10 -2.65 8.04
C VAL A 122 -5.95 -4.15 8.23
N VAL A 123 -5.01 -4.56 9.08
CA VAL A 123 -4.73 -5.98 9.41
C VAL A 123 -4.92 -6.28 10.89
N LYS A 124 -4.50 -5.34 11.76
CA LYS A 124 -4.65 -5.44 13.21
C LYS A 124 -5.12 -4.11 13.78
N VAL A 125 -5.80 -4.19 14.91
CA VAL A 125 -6.32 -3.06 15.71
C VAL A 125 -5.98 -3.38 17.16
N ALA A 126 -5.44 -2.43 17.92
CA ALA A 126 -5.05 -2.62 19.31
C ALA A 126 -4.25 -3.92 19.56
N ASN A 127 -3.24 -4.18 18.69
CA ASN A 127 -2.42 -5.40 18.67
C ASN A 127 -3.16 -6.74 18.41
N VAL A 128 -4.48 -6.75 18.24
CA VAL A 128 -5.27 -7.93 17.89
C VAL A 128 -5.55 -7.97 16.39
N SER A 129 -5.54 -9.17 15.80
CA SER A 129 -5.90 -9.32 14.38
C SER A 129 -7.37 -9.03 14.16
N LEU A 130 -7.67 -8.20 13.16
CA LEU A 130 -9.04 -7.89 12.76
C LEU A 130 -9.81 -9.14 12.30
N LEU A 131 -9.11 -10.12 11.73
CA LEU A 131 -9.72 -11.42 11.40
C LEU A 131 -10.11 -12.23 12.64
N ALA A 132 -9.33 -12.12 13.71
CA ALA A 132 -9.62 -12.82 14.97
C ALA A 132 -10.81 -12.17 15.69
N LEU A 133 -10.89 -10.83 15.67
CA LEU A 133 -12.05 -10.08 16.18
C LEU A 133 -13.31 -10.42 15.39
N TYR A 134 -13.24 -10.40 14.05
CA TYR A 134 -14.37 -10.73 13.18
C TYR A 134 -14.91 -12.16 13.35
N LYS A 135 -14.02 -13.12 13.66
CA LYS A 135 -14.40 -14.51 13.91
C LYS A 135 -14.67 -14.80 15.40
N GLU A 136 -14.71 -13.78 16.24
CA GLU A 136 -14.94 -13.89 17.69
C GLU A 136 -13.94 -14.84 18.39
N LYS A 137 -12.76 -15.03 17.79
CA LYS A 137 -11.69 -15.87 18.37
C LYS A 137 -10.90 -15.14 19.45
N LYS A 138 -10.97 -13.81 19.43
CA LYS A 138 -10.36 -12.91 20.39
C LYS A 138 -11.30 -11.74 20.59
N GLU A 139 -11.28 -11.19 21.79
CA GLU A 139 -11.96 -9.94 22.11
C GLU A 139 -11.00 -8.76 21.96
N ARG A 140 -11.57 -7.57 21.82
CA ARG A 140 -10.79 -6.33 21.84
C ARG A 140 -10.25 -6.14 23.27
N PRO A 141 -8.95 -5.86 23.44
CA PRO A 141 -8.41 -5.58 24.76
C PRO A 141 -9.09 -4.33 25.31
N ARG A 142 -9.47 -4.37 26.59
CA ARG A 142 -9.92 -3.19 27.31
C ARG A 142 -8.68 -2.39 27.69
N SER A 143 -8.69 -1.10 27.36
CA SER A 143 -7.74 -0.12 27.89
C SER A 143 -8.09 0.21 29.33
#